data_AF-A0A522MT22-F1
#
_entry.id   AF-A0A522MT22-F1
#
_cell.length_a   1.000
_cell.length_b   1.000
_cell.length_c   1.000
_cell.angle_alpha   90.00
_cell.angle_beta   90.00
_cell.angle_gamma   90.00
#
_symmetry.space_group_name_H-M   'P 1'
#
loop_
_entity.id
_entity.type
_entity.pdbx_description
1 polymer ?
#
loop_
_entity_poly.entity_id
_entity_poly.type
_entity_poly.pdbx_seq_one_letter_code
_entity_poly.pdbx_strand_id
1 'polypeptide(L)'
;MNSEQMRAARSRGESRTDWERVRREANQEPGAVDENRAIGETIARRRGRPVVGEPKAAISLRLPVSVLDRWKATGPGWQTRMAEVLSKTTT
;
A
#
# COMPACT_ATOMS: atom_id res chain seq x y z
N MET A 1 29.91 -3.62 0.37
CA MET A 1 29.50 -4.43 1.54
C MET A 1 27.99 -4.61 1.48
N ASN A 2 27.50 -5.84 1.38
CA ASN A 2 26.06 -6.13 1.27
C ASN A 2 25.38 -6.15 2.65
N SER A 3 24.05 -6.19 2.68
CA SER A 3 23.25 -6.15 3.92
C SER A 3 23.47 -7.33 4.87
N GLU A 4 23.92 -8.46 4.36
CA GLU A 4 24.23 -9.67 5.13
C GLU A 4 25.59 -9.56 5.82
N GLN A 5 26.60 -9.08 5.08
CA GLN A 5 27.93 -8.73 5.59
C GLN A 5 27.83 -7.65 6.69
N MET A 6 26.95 -6.66 6.53
CA MET A 6 26.70 -5.65 7.56
C MET A 6 26.04 -6.22 8.82
N ARG A 7 25.12 -7.18 8.68
CA ARG A 7 24.50 -7.87 9.83
C ARG A 7 25.51 -8.75 10.56
N ALA A 8 26.33 -9.50 9.83
CA ALA A 8 27.37 -10.35 10.40
C ALA A 8 28.47 -9.53 11.09
N ALA A 9 28.86 -8.38 10.53
CA ALA A 9 29.81 -7.46 11.19
C ALA A 9 29.22 -6.88 12.49
N ARG A 10 27.93 -6.51 12.50
CA ARG A 10 27.23 -6.06 13.72
C ARG A 10 27.17 -7.14 14.79
N SER A 11 26.88 -8.39 14.43
CA SER A 11 26.83 -9.50 15.40
C SER A 11 28.19 -9.83 16.00
N ARG A 12 29.29 -9.49 15.31
CA ARG A 12 30.66 -9.62 15.80
C ARG A 12 31.21 -8.37 16.50
N GLY A 13 30.41 -7.30 16.62
CA GLY A 13 30.85 -6.04 17.23
C GLY A 13 31.74 -5.16 16.33
N GLU A 14 31.99 -5.57 15.08
CA GLU A 14 32.82 -4.86 14.07
C GLU A 14 32.02 -3.80 13.29
N SER A 15 30.92 -3.34 13.87
CA SER A 15 30.12 -2.30 13.25
C SER A 15 30.91 -1.00 13.21
N ARG A 16 31.08 -0.42 12.02
CA ARG A 16 31.64 0.93 11.86
C ARG A 16 30.81 2.03 12.55
N THR A 17 29.56 1.73 12.90
CA THR A 17 28.69 2.60 13.68
C THR A 17 28.81 2.23 15.16
N ASP A 18 29.14 3.21 15.99
CA ASP A 18 29.09 3.12 17.45
C ASP A 18 27.63 3.08 17.93
N TRP A 19 27.11 1.87 18.13
CA TRP A 19 25.72 1.64 18.56
C TRP A 19 25.47 2.01 20.01
N GLU A 20 26.50 2.00 20.86
CA GLU A 20 26.38 2.41 22.26
C GLU A 20 26.17 3.91 22.36
N ARG A 21 26.95 4.69 21.60
CA ARG A 21 26.73 6.14 21.47
C ARG A 21 25.34 6.46 20.92
N VAL A 22 24.93 5.81 19.83
CA VAL A 22 23.61 6.04 19.21
C VAL A 22 22.47 5.70 20.18
N ARG A 23 22.56 4.59 20.92
CA ARG A 23 21.54 4.22 21.91
C ARG A 23 21.47 5.20 23.07
N ARG A 24 22.64 5.69 23.54
CA ARG A 24 22.71 6.70 24.59
C ARG A 24 22.07 8.02 24.13
N GLU A 25 22.40 8.49 22.93
CA GLU A 25 21.85 9.73 22.36
C GLU A 25 20.36 9.62 22.07
N ALA A 26 19.88 8.48 21.53
CA ALA A 26 18.46 8.26 21.27
C ALA A 26 17.58 8.29 22.54
N ASN A 27 18.16 7.95 23.69
CA ASN A 27 17.47 8.02 25.00
C ASN A 27 17.57 9.40 25.68
N GLN A 28 18.32 10.35 25.11
CA GLN A 28 18.53 11.68 25.69
C GLN A 28 17.50 12.72 25.23
N GLU A 29 16.72 12.43 24.19
CA GLU A 29 15.68 13.34 23.70
C GLU A 29 14.32 12.99 24.33
N PRO A 30 13.88 13.71 25.39
CA PRO A 30 12.58 13.47 25.98
C PRO A 30 11.49 13.83 24.97
N GLY A 31 10.63 12.87 24.63
CA GLY A 31 9.50 13.06 23.71
C GLY A 31 9.70 12.48 22.30
N ALA A 32 10.91 12.07 21.92
CA ALA A 32 11.17 11.50 20.58
C ALA A 32 10.31 10.26 20.28
N VAL A 33 9.96 9.46 21.29
CA VAL A 33 9.05 8.30 21.14
C VAL A 33 7.64 8.75 20.76
N ASP A 34 7.13 9.79 21.41
CA ASP A 34 5.77 10.29 21.19
C ASP A 34 5.67 11.05 19.87
N GLU A 35 6.71 11.82 19.50
CA GLU A 35 6.82 12.48 18.19
C GLU A 35 6.86 11.46 17.04
N ASN A 36 7.71 10.44 17.15
CA ASN A 36 7.79 9.38 16.15
C ASN A 36 6.46 8.62 16.01
N ARG A 37 5.74 8.42 17.13
CA ARG A 37 4.39 7.83 17.12
C ARG A 37 3.39 8.73 16.40
N ALA A 38 3.36 10.03 16.71
CA ALA A 38 2.46 11.00 16.07
C ALA A 38 2.72 11.14 14.56
N ILE A 39 3.99 11.09 14.14
CA ILE A 39 4.37 11.04 12.72
C ILE A 39 3.84 9.75 12.08
N GLY A 40 4.02 8.60 12.73
CA GLY A 40 3.48 7.31 12.27
C GLY A 40 1.96 7.33 12.11
N GLU A 41 1.22 7.88 13.06
CA GLU A 41 -0.24 8.02 12.99
C GLU A 41 -0.68 8.95 11.86
N THR A 42 0.04 10.05 11.64
CA THR A 42 -0.25 11.00 10.56
C THR A 42 -0.01 10.37 9.18
N ILE A 43 1.02 9.54 9.04
CA ILE A 43 1.28 8.76 7.82
C ILE A 43 0.23 7.65 7.64
N ALA A 44 -0.19 7.00 8.73
CA ALA A 44 -1.19 5.92 8.74
C ALA A 44 -2.61 6.42 8.42
N ARG A 45 -2.92 7.68 8.71
CA ARG A 45 -4.09 8.41 8.19
C ARG A 45 -3.93 8.60 6.69
N ARG A 46 -4.12 7.50 5.95
CA ARG A 46 -3.99 7.38 4.50
C ARG A 46 -4.64 8.58 3.81
N ARG A 47 -3.81 9.41 3.17
CA ARG A 47 -4.28 10.42 2.22
C ARG A 47 -4.83 9.69 0.99
N GLY A 48 -6.15 9.69 0.85
CA GLY A 48 -6.87 9.20 -0.31
C GLY A 48 -8.24 9.85 -0.41
N ARG A 49 -8.78 9.96 -1.62
CA ARG A 49 -10.19 10.37 -1.83
C ARG A 49 -11.06 9.40 -1.01
N PRO A 50 -11.98 9.88 -0.15
CA PRO A 50 -12.93 9.02 0.53
C PRO A 50 -13.57 8.07 -0.48
N VAL A 51 -13.74 6.80 -0.12
CA VAL A 51 -14.48 5.85 -0.96
C VAL A 51 -15.94 6.31 -0.96
N VAL A 52 -16.30 7.17 -1.90
CA VAL A 52 -17.67 7.64 -2.09
C VAL A 52 -18.36 6.66 -3.02
N GLY A 53 -19.42 6.03 -2.53
CA GLY A 53 -20.24 5.06 -3.28
C GLY A 53 -19.96 3.60 -2.94
N GLU A 54 -20.52 2.70 -3.74
CA GLU A 54 -20.38 1.26 -3.57
C GLU A 54 -18.96 0.80 -3.97
N PRO A 55 -18.22 0.11 -3.07
CA PRO A 55 -16.88 -0.37 -3.36
C PRO A 55 -16.90 -1.45 -4.44
N LYS A 56 -15.99 -1.36 -5.41
CA LYS A 56 -15.86 -2.36 -6.48
C LYS A 56 -14.90 -3.47 -6.07
N ALA A 57 -15.36 -4.72 -6.12
CA ALA A 57 -14.48 -5.88 -5.96
C ALA A 57 -13.65 -6.12 -7.24
N ALA A 58 -12.34 -6.22 -7.11
CA ALA A 58 -11.46 -6.62 -8.19
C ALA A 58 -11.47 -8.15 -8.32
N ILE A 59 -12.21 -8.66 -9.31
CA ILE A 59 -12.33 -10.10 -9.57
C ILE A 59 -11.74 -10.47 -10.93
N SER A 60 -11.33 -11.74 -11.09
CA SER A 60 -10.99 -12.31 -12.38
C SER A 60 -12.23 -12.99 -12.98
N LEU A 61 -12.86 -12.36 -13.98
CA LEU A 61 -14.03 -12.89 -14.68
C LEU A 61 -13.65 -13.37 -16.10
N ARG A 62 -14.12 -14.54 -16.50
CA ARG A 62 -13.96 -15.06 -17.87
C ARG A 62 -15.23 -14.80 -18.69
N LEU A 63 -15.06 -14.22 -19.87
CA LEU A 63 -16.13 -13.94 -20.82
C LEU A 63 -15.72 -14.46 -22.21
N PRO A 64 -16.67 -14.87 -23.07
CA PRO A 64 -16.38 -15.13 -24.46
C PRO A 64 -15.80 -13.87 -25.13
N VAL A 65 -14.77 -14.04 -25.97
CA VAL A 65 -14.08 -12.92 -26.64
C VAL A 65 -15.05 -12.06 -27.44
N SER A 66 -15.99 -12.69 -28.15
CA SER A 66 -17.02 -11.98 -28.92
C SER A 66 -17.94 -11.09 -28.08
N VAL A 67 -18.18 -11.43 -26.82
CA VAL A 67 -18.95 -10.59 -25.89
C VAL A 67 -18.11 -9.38 -25.48
N LEU A 68 -16.84 -9.60 -25.13
CA LEU A 68 -15.92 -8.54 -24.74
C LEU A 68 -15.70 -7.54 -25.87
N ASP A 69 -15.57 -8.01 -27.11
CA ASP A 69 -15.37 -7.16 -28.28
C ASP A 69 -16.59 -6.30 -28.57
N ARG A 70 -17.81 -6.85 -28.46
CA ARG A 70 -19.05 -6.08 -28.58
C ARG A 70 -19.11 -4.96 -27.56
N TRP A 71 -18.71 -5.22 -26.31
CA TRP A 71 -18.66 -4.19 -25.28
C TRP A 71 -17.59 -3.14 -25.58
N LYS A 72 -16.36 -3.53 -25.92
CA LYS A 72 -15.30 -2.58 -26.28
C LYS A 72 -15.67 -1.68 -27.46
N ALA A 73 -16.39 -2.22 -28.46
CA ALA A 73 -16.87 -1.48 -29.61
C ALA A 73 -17.87 -0.35 -29.23
N THR A 74 -18.48 -0.41 -28.04
CA THR A 74 -19.33 0.67 -27.55
C THR A 74 -18.55 1.95 -27.19
N GLY A 75 -17.22 1.88 -27.14
CA GLY A 75 -16.32 3.01 -26.89
C GLY A 75 -15.87 3.15 -25.43
N PRO A 76 -15.25 4.29 -25.07
CA PRO A 76 -14.83 4.58 -23.70
C PRO A 76 -15.98 4.38 -22.70
N GLY A 77 -15.65 3.89 -21.49
CA GLY A 77 -16.66 3.63 -20.45
C GLY A 77 -17.52 2.38 -20.68
N TRP A 78 -17.15 1.48 -21.60
CA TRP A 78 -17.87 0.22 -21.81
C TRP A 78 -18.00 -0.65 -20.55
N GLN A 79 -16.99 -0.64 -19.67
CA GLN A 79 -17.03 -1.36 -18.39
C GLN A 79 -18.11 -0.82 -17.45
N THR A 80 -18.28 0.51 -17.40
CA THR A 80 -19.32 1.15 -16.58
C THR A 80 -20.70 0.77 -17.09
N ARG A 81 -20.92 0.85 -18.41
CA ARG A 81 -22.19 0.41 -19.02
C ARG A 81 -22.47 -1.07 -18.80
N MET A 82 -21.45 -1.93 -18.89
CA MET A 82 -21.60 -3.36 -18.59
C MET A 82 -22.03 -3.59 -17.12
N ALA A 83 -21.39 -2.90 -16.18
CA ALA A 83 -21.72 -3.00 -14.76
C ALA A 83 -23.16 -2.54 -14.45
N GLU A 84 -23.62 -1.45 -15.08
CA GLU A 84 -25.00 -0.94 -14.95
C GLU A 84 -26.06 -1.91 -15.49
N VAL A 85 -25.75 -2.69 -16.53
CA VAL A 85 -26.65 -3.73 -17.03
C VAL A 85 -26.69 -4.91 -16.06
N LEU A 86 -25.53 -5.38 -15.62
CA LEU A 86 -25.42 -6.52 -14.70
C LEU A 86 -26.14 -6.27 -13.37
N SER A 87 -26.10 -5.03 -12.86
CA SER A 87 -26.80 -4.65 -11.62
C SER A 87 -28.33 -4.68 -11.76
N LYS A 88 -28.87 -4.51 -12.97
CA LYS A 88 -30.32 -4.53 -13.24
C LYS A 88 -30.86 -5.90 -13.59
N THR A 89 -30.02 -6.79 -14.15
CA THR A 89 -30.47 -8.09 -14.67
C THR A 89 -30.46 -9.21 -13.63
N THR A 90 -29.67 -9.08 -12.57
CA THR A 90 -29.58 -10.11 -11.53
C THR A 90 -30.82 -10.05 -10.64
N THR A 91 -31.80 -10.92 -10.91
CA THR A 91 -32.97 -11.20 -10.06
C THR A 91 -32.60 -12.20 -8.97
#